data_AF-A0A178WMM1-F1
#
_entry.id   AF-A0A178WMM1-F1
#
_cell.length_a   1.000
_cell.length_b   1.000
_cell.length_c   1.000
_cell.angle_alpha   90.00
_cell.angle_beta   90.00
_cell.angle_gamma   90.00
#
_symmetry.space_group_name_H-M   'P 1'
#
loop_
_entity.id
_entity.type
_entity.pdbx_description
1 polymer ?
#
loop_
_entity_poly.entity_id
_entity_poly.type
_entity_poly.pdbx_seq_one_letter_code
_entity_poly.pdbx_strand_id
1 'polypeptide(L)'
;MGVFPAFGAWINQNSQQPLEEDPKSSEHVESKSASEMDNGPAKMKKYYDEDEWERQDKLWTAAEKKHPWKDAPPKVKVTTKKGICHMHIELTLGLPPDGVFELFTNPHNGPNTEPLLKSKSRKVLKDDGPRQIAKVKKAVAWNFSGRSIAIPISLIVDENRRDLTAKYKKEKMMFMKVFEGSYKVEPVYVDSVRLCKNKKPKSVDEYKKCSGGQGKIASKVTMDQYFQPYPPFNLPPFSWFIRDITIKNTKSVLERLQSWSFSIRNPGVIMSTNKHGKTEVSPKQ
;
A
#
# COMPACT_ATOMS: atom_id res chain seq x y z
N MET A 1 14.04 -4.35 46.93
CA MET A 1 15.04 -5.22 46.27
C MET A 1 14.36 -5.81 45.04
N GLY A 2 14.72 -5.63 43.77
CA GLY A 2 15.57 -4.72 42.96
C GLY A 2 15.03 -4.89 41.52
N VAL A 3 14.69 -3.85 40.75
CA VAL A 3 15.49 -2.95 39.87
C VAL A 3 16.19 -3.65 38.66
N PHE A 4 15.92 -3.11 37.46
CA PHE A 4 16.44 -3.42 36.10
C PHE A 4 17.98 -3.53 35.97
N PRO A 5 18.51 -4.19 34.90
CA PRO A 5 18.96 -3.50 33.65
C PRO A 5 18.63 -4.29 32.35
N ALA A 6 18.25 -3.70 31.21
CA ALA A 6 18.97 -2.80 30.29
C ALA A 6 20.19 -3.45 29.60
N PHE A 7 20.03 -3.91 28.35
CA PHE A 7 21.12 -4.20 27.42
C PHE A 7 21.04 -3.22 26.24
N GLY A 8 22.00 -2.30 26.20
CA GLY A 8 22.32 -1.48 25.05
C GLY A 8 23.71 -1.82 24.51
N ALA A 9 23.90 -1.53 23.23
CA ALA A 9 25.14 -1.11 22.59
C ALA A 9 26.37 -2.05 22.59
N TRP A 10 26.66 -2.64 21.43
CA TRP A 10 28.01 -2.87 20.88
C TRP A 10 27.84 -3.27 19.40
N ILE A 11 28.50 -2.74 18.36
CA ILE A 11 29.68 -1.90 18.15
C ILE A 11 29.45 -1.12 16.82
N ASN A 12 29.80 0.16 16.79
CA ASN A 12 30.24 0.88 15.59
C ASN A 12 31.62 1.46 15.93
N GLN A 13 32.66 1.16 15.15
CA GLN A 13 33.80 2.06 14.89
C GLN A 13 34.73 1.55 13.78
N ASN A 14 35.43 2.50 13.20
CA ASN A 14 35.95 2.60 11.84
C ASN A 14 37.45 2.26 11.74
N SER A 15 37.88 1.83 10.53
CA SER A 15 39.21 2.03 9.88
C SER A 15 40.54 1.77 10.62
N GLN A 16 41.37 0.84 10.10
CA GLN A 16 42.76 1.00 9.57
C GLN A 16 43.51 -0.37 9.44
N GLN A 17 44.18 -0.59 8.31
CA GLN A 17 45.23 -1.61 8.01
C GLN A 17 46.61 -1.15 8.59
N PRO A 18 47.77 -1.89 8.56
CA PRO A 18 48.24 -2.88 7.55
C PRO A 18 49.18 -4.06 8.04
N LEU A 19 49.73 -4.81 7.05
CA LEU A 19 50.93 -5.72 7.01
C LEU A 19 50.84 -7.08 7.74
N GLU A 20 51.28 -8.26 7.25
CA GLU A 20 51.80 -8.84 6.00
C GLU A 20 51.56 -10.37 6.06
N GLU A 21 51.56 -11.03 4.88
CA GLU A 21 52.20 -12.32 4.55
C GLU A 21 51.37 -13.12 3.52
N ASP A 22 51.84 -13.08 2.26
CA ASP A 22 51.55 -14.05 1.20
C ASP A 22 52.32 -15.37 1.47
N PRO A 23 51.80 -16.57 1.11
CA PRO A 23 51.96 -16.99 -0.29
C PRO A 23 50.89 -17.95 -0.90
N LYS A 24 50.76 -17.79 -2.23
CA LYS A 24 50.55 -18.81 -3.30
C LYS A 24 49.13 -19.35 -3.59
N SER A 25 48.53 -18.70 -4.59
CA SER A 25 47.99 -19.24 -5.86
C SER A 25 47.69 -20.74 -5.97
N SER A 26 46.41 -21.07 -6.17
CA SER A 26 45.99 -21.99 -7.22
C SER A 26 44.60 -21.58 -7.75
N GLU A 27 44.51 -21.47 -9.08
CA GLU A 27 43.32 -21.14 -9.85
C GLU A 27 42.26 -22.26 -9.75
N HIS A 28 40.97 -21.92 -9.55
CA HIS A 28 39.90 -22.40 -10.43
C HIS A 28 38.53 -21.74 -10.17
N VAL A 29 37.93 -21.26 -11.26
CA VAL A 29 36.49 -21.02 -11.54
C VAL A 29 35.81 -19.79 -10.94
N GLU A 30 35.67 -18.79 -11.81
CA GLU A 30 34.58 -17.82 -11.80
C GLU A 30 33.21 -18.50 -11.60
N SER A 31 32.55 -18.14 -10.51
CA SER A 31 31.10 -18.05 -10.48
C SER A 31 30.75 -16.80 -9.70
N LYS A 32 30.84 -15.65 -10.40
CA LYS A 32 30.22 -14.41 -9.92
C LYS A 32 28.72 -14.66 -9.79
N SER A 33 28.31 -15.08 -8.60
CA SER A 33 26.96 -14.91 -8.09
C SER A 33 26.70 -13.41 -8.07
N ALA A 34 26.16 -12.90 -9.17
CA ALA A 34 25.68 -11.54 -9.29
C ALA A 34 24.59 -11.32 -8.25
N SER A 35 24.98 -10.76 -7.12
CA SER A 35 24.09 -10.05 -6.22
C SER A 35 23.54 -8.84 -6.99
N GLU A 36 22.43 -8.99 -7.71
CA GLU A 36 21.62 -7.87 -8.19
C GLU A 36 20.93 -7.22 -6.97
N MET A 37 21.71 -6.54 -6.12
CA MET A 37 21.28 -5.34 -5.41
C MET A 37 22.01 -4.16 -6.04
N ASP A 38 21.89 -4.02 -7.36
CA ASP A 38 22.28 -2.78 -8.02
C ASP A 38 21.02 -2.05 -8.44
N ASN A 39 20.57 -1.23 -7.50
CA ASN A 39 19.82 0.02 -7.61
C ASN A 39 19.39 0.31 -6.16
N GLY A 40 20.03 1.32 -5.54
CA GLY A 40 19.47 1.96 -4.34
C GLY A 40 18.01 2.38 -4.59
N PRO A 41 17.24 2.83 -3.58
CA PRO A 41 15.83 3.15 -3.79
C PRO A 41 15.75 4.17 -4.92
N ALA A 42 15.35 3.73 -6.12
CA ALA A 42 15.21 4.61 -7.26
C ALA A 42 14.24 5.68 -6.78
N LYS A 43 14.73 6.90 -6.51
CA LYS A 43 13.91 8.00 -6.00
C LYS A 43 12.79 8.15 -7.00
N MET A 44 11.62 7.65 -6.62
CA MET A 44 10.47 7.54 -7.49
C MET A 44 10.13 8.97 -7.89
N LYS A 45 10.32 9.34 -9.16
CA LYS A 45 10.11 10.72 -9.62
C LYS A 45 8.72 11.16 -9.18
N LYS A 46 8.66 12.19 -8.33
CA LYS A 46 7.41 12.73 -7.80
C LYS A 46 6.69 13.45 -8.92
N TYR A 47 5.41 13.14 -9.12
CA TYR A 47 4.55 13.76 -10.13
C TYR A 47 3.42 14.58 -9.50
N TYR A 48 3.62 14.99 -8.25
CA TYR A 48 2.68 15.78 -7.48
C TYR A 48 3.30 17.13 -7.12
N ASP A 49 2.42 18.12 -6.92
CA ASP A 49 2.76 19.45 -6.44
C ASP A 49 3.07 19.38 -4.94
N GLU A 50 4.34 19.55 -4.56
CA GLU A 50 4.80 19.46 -3.17
C GLU A 50 4.19 20.56 -2.28
N ASP A 51 3.98 21.76 -2.82
CA ASP A 51 3.37 22.86 -2.07
C ASP A 51 1.89 22.55 -1.77
N GLU A 52 1.18 21.98 -2.76
CA GLU A 52 -0.21 21.53 -2.54
C GLU A 52 -0.28 20.36 -1.56
N TRP A 53 0.68 19.43 -1.62
CA TRP A 53 0.78 18.33 -0.68
C TRP A 53 0.88 18.82 0.76
N GLU A 54 1.85 19.69 1.05
CA GLU A 54 2.04 20.25 2.38
C GLU A 54 0.82 21.05 2.85
N ARG A 55 0.17 21.78 1.94
CA ARG A 55 -1.05 22.52 2.22
C ARG A 55 -2.17 21.58 2.65
N GLN A 56 -2.41 20.50 1.90
CA GLN A 56 -3.44 19.52 2.23
C GLN A 56 -3.14 18.82 3.55
N ASP A 57 -1.89 18.47 3.83
CA ASP A 57 -1.48 17.85 5.10
C ASP A 57 -1.79 18.76 6.31
N LYS A 58 -1.44 20.06 6.20
CA LYS A 58 -1.77 21.07 7.23
C LYS A 58 -3.28 21.22 7.42
N LEU A 59 -4.06 21.26 6.34
CA LEU A 59 -5.53 21.34 6.39
C LEU A 59 -6.17 20.12 7.05
N TRP A 60 -5.70 18.92 6.68
CA TRP A 60 -6.17 17.65 7.25
C TRP A 60 -5.85 17.55 8.73
N THR A 61 -4.61 17.82 9.13
CA THR A 61 -4.18 17.78 10.54
C THR A 61 -4.93 18.79 11.40
N ALA A 62 -5.14 20.01 10.91
CA ALA A 62 -5.89 21.04 11.63
C ALA A 62 -7.38 20.70 11.75
N ALA A 63 -7.97 20.09 10.71
CA ALA A 63 -9.36 19.67 10.73
C ALA A 63 -9.59 18.49 11.66
N GLU A 64 -8.70 17.50 11.69
CA GLU A 64 -8.83 16.31 12.54
C GLU A 64 -8.89 16.68 14.03
N LYS A 65 -8.15 17.73 14.44
CA LYS A 65 -8.21 18.27 15.81
C LYS A 65 -9.55 18.92 16.17
N LYS A 66 -10.27 19.49 15.20
CA LYS A 66 -11.53 20.23 15.44
C LYS A 66 -12.76 19.37 15.20
N HIS A 67 -12.82 18.73 14.04
CA HIS A 67 -13.91 17.88 13.57
C HIS A 67 -13.32 16.65 12.85
N PRO A 68 -13.17 15.53 13.56
CA PRO A 68 -12.61 14.30 13.00
C PRO A 68 -13.34 13.85 11.74
N TRP A 69 -12.59 13.57 10.68
CA TRP A 69 -13.16 13.02 9.47
C TRP A 69 -13.38 11.52 9.63
N LYS A 70 -14.60 11.07 9.28
CA LYS A 70 -14.94 9.65 9.27
C LYS A 70 -14.99 9.16 7.84
N ASP A 71 -14.05 8.28 7.51
CA ASP A 71 -14.08 7.58 6.22
C ASP A 71 -15.32 6.69 6.15
N ALA A 72 -16.06 6.77 5.04
CA ALA A 72 -17.20 5.90 4.83
C ALA A 72 -16.74 4.43 4.76
N PRO A 73 -17.47 3.46 5.35
CA PRO A 73 -17.08 2.05 5.28
C PRO A 73 -16.86 1.58 3.83
N PRO A 74 -15.87 0.71 3.57
CA PRO A 74 -15.59 0.24 2.22
C PRO A 74 -16.79 -0.52 1.65
N LYS A 75 -17.19 -0.19 0.42
CA LYS A 75 -18.27 -0.89 -0.28
C LYS A 75 -17.66 -1.97 -1.14
N VAL A 76 -18.03 -3.23 -0.91
CA VAL A 76 -17.54 -4.37 -1.68
C VAL A 76 -18.72 -5.12 -2.27
N LYS A 77 -18.87 -5.04 -3.59
CA LYS A 77 -19.85 -5.81 -4.37
C LYS A 77 -19.15 -6.98 -5.03
N VAL A 78 -19.64 -8.18 -4.82
CA VAL A 78 -19.04 -9.40 -5.39
C VAL A 78 -20.02 -10.03 -6.37
N THR A 79 -19.54 -10.32 -7.57
CA THR A 79 -20.28 -11.12 -8.55
C THR A 79 -19.42 -12.32 -8.96
N THR A 80 -20.08 -13.40 -9.41
CA THR A 80 -19.37 -14.58 -9.92
C THR A 80 -20.00 -15.01 -11.23
N LYS A 81 -19.17 -15.16 -12.28
CA LYS A 81 -19.58 -15.66 -13.58
C LYS A 81 -18.57 -16.69 -14.07
N LYS A 82 -19.03 -17.87 -14.46
CA LYS A 82 -18.19 -18.98 -14.98
C LYS A 82 -16.96 -19.29 -14.09
N GLY A 83 -17.15 -19.22 -12.77
CA GLY A 83 -16.09 -19.49 -11.79
C GLY A 83 -15.13 -18.34 -11.50
N ILE A 84 -15.17 -17.26 -12.29
CA ILE A 84 -14.41 -16.03 -12.04
C ILE A 84 -15.20 -15.16 -11.08
N CYS A 85 -14.54 -14.72 -10.01
CA CYS A 85 -15.09 -13.80 -9.02
C CYS A 85 -14.62 -12.39 -9.34
N HIS A 86 -15.56 -11.46 -9.41
CA HIS A 86 -15.30 -10.04 -9.60
C HIS A 86 -15.71 -9.30 -8.33
N MET A 87 -14.75 -8.62 -7.72
CA MET A 87 -14.97 -7.72 -6.60
C MET A 87 -14.87 -6.29 -7.12
N HIS A 88 -15.98 -5.57 -7.07
CA HIS A 88 -16.02 -4.14 -7.27
C HIS A 88 -15.99 -3.45 -5.91
N ILE A 89 -14.96 -2.64 -5.69
CA ILE A 89 -14.62 -2.03 -4.42
C ILE A 89 -14.66 -0.52 -4.59
N GLU A 90 -15.42 0.15 -3.71
CA GLU A 90 -15.35 1.60 -3.54
C GLU A 90 -14.86 1.90 -2.13
N LEU A 91 -13.81 2.70 -2.04
CA LEU A 91 -13.18 3.11 -0.79
C LEU A 91 -13.03 4.63 -0.77
N THR A 92 -13.28 5.26 0.37
CA THR A 92 -13.00 6.68 0.59
C THR A 92 -11.91 6.82 1.65
N LEU A 93 -10.95 7.69 1.39
CA LEU A 93 -9.83 7.98 2.26
C LEU A 93 -9.67 9.49 2.40
N GLY A 94 -9.60 9.98 3.64
CA GLY A 94 -9.30 11.37 3.99
C GLY A 94 -7.82 11.70 3.79
N LEU A 95 -7.33 11.58 2.55
CA LEU A 95 -6.01 11.94 2.08
C LEU A 95 -6.11 12.45 0.64
N PRO A 96 -5.18 13.32 0.19
CA PRO A 96 -5.14 13.76 -1.20
C PRO A 96 -4.84 12.61 -2.18
N PRO A 97 -5.27 12.69 -3.45
CA PRO A 97 -5.17 11.59 -4.42
C PRO A 97 -3.77 11.03 -4.63
N ASP A 98 -2.77 11.90 -4.73
CA ASP A 98 -1.37 11.49 -4.91
C ASP A 98 -0.87 10.66 -3.72
N GLY A 99 -1.32 10.99 -2.52
CA GLY A 99 -0.91 10.32 -1.28
C GLY A 99 -1.51 8.94 -1.15
N VAL A 100 -2.77 8.84 -1.55
CA VAL A 100 -3.45 7.55 -1.66
C VAL A 100 -2.78 6.70 -2.73
N PHE A 101 -2.47 7.26 -3.89
CA PHE A 101 -1.77 6.53 -4.95
C PHE A 101 -0.38 6.06 -4.51
N GLU A 102 0.36 6.91 -3.78
CA GLU A 102 1.66 6.57 -3.22
C GLU A 102 1.54 5.44 -2.17
N LEU A 103 0.49 5.45 -1.34
CA LEU A 103 0.21 4.39 -0.36
C LEU A 103 0.03 3.00 -1.01
N PHE A 104 -0.53 2.93 -2.22
CA PHE A 104 -0.71 1.66 -2.95
C PHE A 104 0.56 1.21 -3.69
N THR A 105 1.39 2.16 -4.13
CA THR A 105 2.52 1.89 -5.04
C THR A 105 3.86 1.79 -4.33
N ASN A 106 4.04 2.48 -3.21
CA ASN A 106 5.30 2.49 -2.47
C ASN A 106 5.33 1.39 -1.39
N PRO A 107 6.24 0.40 -1.51
CA PRO A 107 6.36 -0.70 -0.55
C PRO A 107 6.84 -0.29 0.85
N HIS A 108 7.33 0.93 1.01
CA HIS A 108 7.89 1.46 2.26
C HIS A 108 7.00 2.51 2.93
N ASN A 109 5.90 2.94 2.28
CA ASN A 109 4.98 3.90 2.87
C ASN A 109 3.85 3.17 3.60
N GLY A 110 4.00 3.05 4.91
CA GLY A 110 2.98 2.60 5.84
C GLY A 110 3.46 2.87 7.26
N PRO A 111 2.56 2.96 8.27
CA PRO A 111 3.00 3.01 9.66
C PRO A 111 3.89 1.78 9.95
N ASN A 112 4.88 1.92 10.85
CA ASN A 112 5.88 0.90 11.24
C ASN A 112 5.31 -0.50 11.63
N THR A 113 4.00 -0.68 11.59
CA THR A 113 3.30 -1.96 11.66
C THR A 113 3.56 -2.83 10.44
N GLU A 114 3.69 -4.15 10.63
CA GLU A 114 3.97 -5.08 9.52
C GLU A 114 3.03 -4.87 8.32
N PRO A 115 3.56 -4.66 7.10
CA PRO A 115 2.74 -4.45 5.92
C PRO A 115 1.88 -5.68 5.65
N LEU A 116 0.58 -5.47 5.38
CA LEU A 116 -0.38 -6.53 4.99
C LEU A 116 0.10 -7.35 3.79
N LEU A 117 0.87 -6.72 2.92
CA LEU A 117 1.57 -7.35 1.81
C LEU A 117 3.05 -7.00 1.95
N LYS A 118 3.84 -7.90 2.53
CA LYS A 118 5.28 -7.68 2.69
C LYS A 118 5.92 -7.62 1.31
N SER A 119 6.33 -6.43 0.90
CA SER A 119 7.08 -6.28 -0.33
C SER A 119 8.43 -6.97 -0.19
N LYS A 120 8.75 -7.84 -1.14
CA LYS A 120 10.04 -8.52 -1.21
C LYS A 120 10.96 -7.82 -2.21
N SER A 121 10.44 -7.51 -3.40
CA SER A 121 11.20 -6.77 -4.40
C SER A 121 10.30 -6.10 -5.43
N ARG A 122 10.84 -5.06 -6.07
CA ARG A 122 10.25 -4.37 -7.21
C ARG A 122 11.34 -4.21 -8.27
N LYS A 123 11.12 -4.76 -9.46
CA LYS A 123 12.00 -4.59 -10.63
C LYS A 123 11.23 -3.81 -11.68
N VAL A 124 11.67 -2.60 -11.98
CA VAL A 124 11.09 -1.79 -13.06
C VAL A 124 11.47 -2.43 -14.39
N LEU A 125 10.46 -2.72 -15.22
CA LEU A 125 10.63 -3.31 -16.55
C LEU A 125 10.62 -2.24 -17.64
N LYS A 126 9.78 -1.21 -17.47
CA LYS A 126 9.67 -0.08 -18.38
C LYS A 126 9.32 1.18 -17.60
N ASP A 127 9.96 2.29 -17.96
CA ASP A 127 9.68 3.62 -17.40
C ASP A 127 9.52 4.60 -18.56
N ASP A 128 8.27 4.98 -18.84
CA ASP A 128 7.92 5.94 -19.89
C ASP A 128 7.65 7.34 -19.27
N GLY A 129 8.16 7.61 -18.05
CA GLY A 129 7.91 8.84 -17.32
C GLY A 129 6.71 8.71 -16.37
N PRO A 130 5.52 9.28 -16.69
CA PRO A 130 4.35 9.15 -15.82
C PRO A 130 3.80 7.71 -15.76
N ARG A 131 4.15 6.86 -16.73
CA ARG A 131 3.75 5.45 -16.77
C ARG A 131 4.94 4.56 -16.48
N GLN A 132 4.78 3.62 -15.56
CA GLN A 132 5.81 2.67 -15.16
C GLN A 132 5.24 1.25 -15.09
N ILE A 133 5.92 0.32 -15.74
CA ILE A 133 5.62 -1.11 -15.66
C ILE A 133 6.68 -1.76 -14.78
N ALA A 134 6.26 -2.43 -13.72
CA ALA A 134 7.16 -3.09 -12.77
C ALA A 134 6.69 -4.50 -12.44
N LYS A 135 7.66 -5.40 -12.28
CA LYS A 135 7.47 -6.71 -11.68
C LYS A 135 7.63 -6.59 -10.17
N VAL A 136 6.59 -6.93 -9.44
CA VAL A 136 6.51 -6.78 -7.99
C VAL A 136 6.35 -8.15 -7.36
N LYS A 137 7.26 -8.51 -6.45
CA LYS A 137 7.16 -9.69 -5.61
C LYS A 137 6.71 -9.28 -4.22
N LYS A 138 5.57 -9.80 -3.76
CA LYS A 138 5.08 -9.63 -2.38
C LYS A 138 4.88 -10.98 -1.71
N ALA A 139 4.75 -11.01 -0.39
CA ALA A 139 4.25 -12.15 0.36
C ALA A 139 2.94 -11.77 1.05
N VAL A 140 1.91 -12.58 0.83
CA VAL A 140 0.60 -12.41 1.46
C VAL A 140 0.49 -13.40 2.59
N ALA A 141 0.15 -12.93 3.79
CA ALA A 141 -0.20 -13.80 4.90
C ALA A 141 -1.60 -14.37 4.66
N TRP A 142 -1.72 -15.70 4.62
CA TRP A 142 -3.00 -16.39 4.58
C TRP A 142 -3.19 -17.16 5.87
N ASN A 143 -4.19 -16.75 6.65
CA ASN A 143 -4.53 -17.41 7.91
C ASN A 143 -5.46 -18.61 7.63
N PHE A 144 -4.98 -19.82 7.92
CA PHE A 144 -5.75 -21.05 7.87
C PHE A 144 -5.76 -21.70 9.25
N SER A 145 -6.93 -21.82 9.87
CA SER A 145 -7.16 -22.57 11.12
C SER A 145 -6.08 -22.37 12.20
N GLY A 146 -5.71 -21.12 12.48
CA GLY A 146 -4.73 -20.76 13.51
C GLY A 146 -3.26 -20.74 13.08
N ARG A 147 -2.92 -21.14 11.84
CA ARG A 147 -1.58 -20.97 11.26
C ARG A 147 -1.60 -19.89 10.18
N SER A 148 -0.59 -19.01 10.20
CA SER A 148 -0.38 -18.02 9.15
C SER A 148 0.68 -18.53 8.19
N ILE A 149 0.33 -18.72 6.92
CA ILE A 149 1.25 -19.15 5.85
C ILE A 149 1.53 -17.95 4.96
N ALA A 150 2.81 -17.63 4.74
CA ALA A 150 3.22 -16.58 3.83
C ALA A 150 3.33 -17.11 2.40
N ILE A 151 2.42 -16.69 1.52
CA ILE A 151 2.38 -17.12 0.12
C ILE A 151 3.01 -16.05 -0.77
N PRO A 152 4.10 -16.37 -1.51
CA PRO A 152 4.71 -15.44 -2.43
C PRO A 152 3.80 -15.20 -3.65
N ILE A 153 3.64 -13.94 -4.01
CA ILE A 153 2.93 -13.49 -5.21
C ILE A 153 3.89 -12.67 -6.08
N SER A 154 3.91 -12.98 -7.39
CA SER A 154 4.61 -12.18 -8.41
C SER A 154 3.55 -11.54 -9.30
N LEU A 155 3.54 -10.21 -9.35
CA LEU A 155 2.60 -9.43 -10.14
C LEU A 155 3.37 -8.57 -11.14
N ILE A 156 2.80 -8.38 -12.33
CA ILE A 156 3.17 -7.29 -13.24
C ILE A 156 2.18 -6.17 -12.96
N VAL A 157 2.71 -5.00 -12.63
CA VAL A 157 1.93 -3.80 -12.32
C VAL A 157 2.26 -2.75 -13.38
N ASP A 158 1.22 -2.16 -13.96
CA ASP A 158 1.25 -1.07 -14.92
C ASP A 158 0.61 0.15 -14.25
N GLU A 159 1.43 1.05 -13.74
CA GLU A 159 1.05 2.25 -13.02
C GLU A 159 1.11 3.46 -13.95
N ASN A 160 0.08 4.30 -13.90
CA ASN A 160 0.06 5.62 -14.50
C ASN A 160 -0.17 6.66 -13.40
N ARG A 161 0.91 7.37 -13.06
CA ARG A 161 0.95 8.37 -11.99
C ARG A 161 0.25 9.67 -12.36
N ARG A 162 0.11 9.98 -13.66
CA ARG A 162 -0.59 11.19 -14.11
C ARG A 162 -2.10 11.04 -13.95
N ASP A 163 -2.63 9.87 -14.33
CA ASP A 163 -4.06 9.59 -14.28
C ASP A 163 -4.48 8.92 -12.95
N LEU A 164 -3.51 8.68 -12.05
CA LEU A 164 -3.67 7.97 -10.79
C LEU A 164 -4.41 6.64 -10.95
N THR A 165 -4.01 5.90 -11.99
CA THR A 165 -4.54 4.57 -12.30
C THR A 165 -3.45 3.53 -12.21
N ALA A 166 -3.80 2.31 -11.83
CA ALA A 166 -2.92 1.19 -12.06
C ALA A 166 -3.70 -0.05 -12.42
N LYS A 167 -3.05 -0.92 -13.19
CA LYS A 167 -3.50 -2.26 -13.50
C LYS A 167 -2.47 -3.24 -12.98
N TYR A 168 -2.91 -4.38 -12.50
CA TYR A 168 -2.02 -5.44 -12.08
C TYR A 168 -2.54 -6.78 -12.56
N LYS A 169 -1.61 -7.68 -12.87
CA LYS A 169 -1.91 -9.05 -13.28
C LYS A 169 -0.89 -9.98 -12.67
N LYS A 170 -1.34 -11.17 -12.26
CA LYS A 170 -0.41 -12.19 -11.78
C LYS A 170 0.53 -12.62 -12.90
N GLU A 171 1.79 -12.76 -12.53
CA GLU A 171 2.79 -13.45 -13.32
C GLU A 171 2.98 -14.86 -12.76
N LYS A 172 3.15 -14.98 -11.44
CA LYS A 172 3.30 -16.26 -10.74
C LYS A 172 2.55 -16.22 -9.41
N MET A 173 1.59 -17.13 -9.25
CA MET A 173 0.81 -17.30 -8.03
C MET A 173 0.33 -18.75 -7.94
N MET A 174 0.47 -19.38 -6.77
CA MET A 174 0.29 -20.83 -6.60
C MET A 174 -1.17 -21.28 -6.72
N PHE A 175 -2.12 -20.56 -6.12
CA PHE A 175 -3.51 -21.02 -5.95
C PHE A 175 -4.53 -20.36 -6.89
N MET A 176 -4.12 -19.34 -7.66
CA MET A 176 -5.03 -18.55 -8.48
C MET A 176 -4.72 -18.72 -9.96
N LYS A 177 -5.67 -19.24 -10.74
CA LYS A 177 -5.66 -19.28 -12.21
C LYS A 177 -5.81 -17.90 -12.83
N VAL A 178 -6.66 -17.06 -12.26
CA VAL A 178 -6.81 -15.65 -12.63
C VAL A 178 -6.60 -14.84 -11.36
N PHE A 179 -5.78 -13.79 -11.46
CA PHE A 179 -5.64 -12.78 -10.42
C PHE A 179 -5.16 -11.51 -11.10
N GLU A 180 -6.09 -10.61 -11.36
CA GLU A 180 -5.82 -9.34 -12.01
C GLU A 180 -6.78 -8.29 -11.48
N GLY A 181 -6.44 -7.03 -11.65
CA GLY A 181 -7.29 -5.95 -11.22
C GLY A 181 -6.80 -4.62 -11.69
N SER A 182 -7.61 -3.62 -11.41
CA SER A 182 -7.33 -2.23 -11.71
C SER A 182 -7.87 -1.35 -10.60
N TYR A 183 -7.18 -0.26 -10.31
CA TYR A 183 -7.71 0.77 -9.44
C TYR A 183 -7.49 2.15 -10.03
N LYS A 184 -8.36 3.07 -9.67
CA LYS A 184 -8.31 4.49 -10.00
C LYS A 184 -8.54 5.29 -8.72
N VAL A 185 -7.75 6.34 -8.54
CA VAL A 185 -7.92 7.30 -7.44
C VAL A 185 -8.47 8.60 -8.01
N GLU A 186 -9.56 9.08 -7.43
CA GLU A 186 -10.24 10.30 -7.86
C GLU A 186 -10.41 11.28 -6.68
N PRO A 187 -10.28 12.60 -6.91
CA PRO A 187 -10.47 13.59 -5.86
C PRO A 187 -11.94 13.66 -5.40
N VAL A 188 -12.11 13.90 -4.10
CA VAL A 188 -13.39 14.19 -3.46
C VAL A 188 -13.27 15.54 -2.76
N TYR A 189 -14.05 16.52 -3.22
CA TYR A 189 -14.03 17.90 -2.71
C TYR A 189 -14.92 18.04 -1.47
N VAL A 190 -14.32 17.78 -0.30
CA VAL A 190 -15.02 17.61 0.98
C VAL A 190 -15.85 18.83 1.38
N ASP A 191 -15.29 20.04 1.23
CA ASP A 191 -15.91 21.27 1.70
C ASP A 191 -16.62 22.05 0.58
N SER A 192 -16.86 21.43 -0.58
CA SER A 192 -17.46 22.07 -1.76
C SER A 192 -18.83 22.71 -1.49
N VAL A 193 -19.68 22.03 -0.71
CA VAL A 193 -21.01 22.55 -0.32
C VAL A 193 -20.89 23.89 0.41
N ARG A 194 -20.00 23.96 1.41
CA ARG A 194 -19.83 25.14 2.28
C ARG A 194 -19.02 26.25 1.62
N LEU A 195 -17.90 25.92 0.98
CA LEU A 195 -16.93 26.90 0.48
C LEU A 195 -17.21 27.34 -0.95
N CYS A 196 -17.88 26.51 -1.77
CA CYS A 196 -18.11 26.80 -3.19
C CYS A 196 -19.58 27.12 -3.52
N LYS A 197 -20.36 27.62 -2.56
CA LYS A 197 -21.78 28.02 -2.75
C LYS A 197 -22.61 26.91 -3.42
N ASN A 198 -22.45 25.66 -2.96
CA ASN A 198 -23.09 24.46 -3.54
C ASN A 198 -22.72 24.11 -4.99
N LYS A 199 -21.73 24.78 -5.59
CA LYS A 199 -21.18 24.37 -6.89
C LYS A 199 -20.42 23.06 -6.71
N LYS A 200 -20.59 22.13 -7.66
CA LYS A 200 -19.79 20.89 -7.74
C LYS A 200 -18.57 21.13 -8.62
N PRO A 201 -17.35 21.27 -8.06
CA PRO A 201 -16.15 21.47 -8.84
C PRO A 201 -15.86 20.22 -9.67
N LYS A 202 -15.36 20.41 -10.90
CA LYS A 202 -14.97 19.31 -11.80
C LYS A 202 -13.46 19.06 -11.83
N SER A 203 -12.68 20.01 -11.33
CA SER A 203 -11.22 19.92 -11.27
C SER A 203 -10.68 20.48 -9.96
N VAL A 204 -9.43 20.09 -9.66
CA VAL A 204 -8.71 20.58 -8.47
C VAL A 204 -8.55 22.10 -8.56
N ASP A 205 -8.21 22.64 -9.73
CA ASP A 205 -8.05 24.09 -9.92
C ASP A 205 -9.36 24.87 -9.73
N GLU A 206 -10.48 24.34 -10.21
CA GLU A 206 -11.79 24.94 -9.99
C GLU A 206 -12.13 24.94 -8.49
N TYR A 207 -11.83 23.83 -7.80
CA TYR A 207 -12.05 23.73 -6.36
C TYR A 207 -11.18 24.72 -5.59
N LYS A 208 -9.87 24.81 -5.90
CA LYS A 208 -8.96 25.77 -5.27
C LYS A 208 -9.46 27.19 -5.43
N LYS A 209 -9.93 27.57 -6.62
CA LYS A 209 -10.48 28.91 -6.89
C LYS A 209 -11.75 29.18 -6.07
N CYS A 210 -12.71 28.25 -6.07
CA CYS A 210 -13.97 28.50 -5.36
C CYS A 210 -13.84 28.41 -3.84
N SER A 211 -12.95 27.56 -3.32
CA SER A 211 -12.76 27.39 -1.89
C SER A 211 -11.75 28.37 -1.27
N GLY A 212 -11.17 29.28 -2.05
CA GLY A 212 -9.97 30.05 -1.66
C GLY A 212 -8.80 29.15 -1.23
N GLY A 213 -8.78 27.90 -1.73
CA GLY A 213 -7.92 26.79 -1.32
C GLY A 213 -7.94 26.43 0.17
N GLN A 214 -8.97 26.81 0.92
CA GLN A 214 -9.15 26.35 2.30
C GLN A 214 -9.86 24.99 2.40
N GLY A 215 -10.34 24.46 1.27
CA GLY A 215 -11.09 23.21 1.22
C GLY A 215 -10.18 21.98 1.22
N LYS A 216 -10.57 20.97 1.99
CA LYS A 216 -9.88 19.67 2.00
C LYS A 216 -10.20 18.88 0.74
N ILE A 217 -9.21 18.12 0.26
CA ILE A 217 -9.36 17.16 -0.82
C ILE A 217 -9.15 15.76 -0.24
N ALA A 218 -10.21 14.95 -0.28
CA ALA A 218 -10.17 13.52 0.03
C ALA A 218 -10.04 12.72 -1.27
N SER A 219 -10.00 11.40 -1.16
CA SER A 219 -9.87 10.50 -2.30
C SER A 219 -10.96 9.44 -2.30
N LYS A 220 -11.52 9.17 -3.49
CA LYS A 220 -12.29 7.97 -3.79
C LYS A 220 -11.42 7.02 -4.58
N VAL A 221 -11.26 5.80 -4.08
CA VAL A 221 -10.61 4.71 -4.79
C VAL A 221 -11.70 3.79 -5.33
N THR A 222 -11.69 3.59 -6.65
CA THR A 222 -12.52 2.59 -7.31
C THR A 222 -11.60 1.47 -7.78
N MET A 223 -11.84 0.24 -7.32
CA MET A 223 -11.00 -0.91 -7.62
C MET A 223 -11.86 -2.08 -8.10
N ASP A 224 -11.44 -2.69 -9.20
CA ASP A 224 -11.97 -3.95 -9.69
C ASP A 224 -10.89 -5.03 -9.54
N GLN A 225 -11.23 -6.12 -8.84
CA GLN A 225 -10.36 -7.26 -8.66
C GLN A 225 -11.05 -8.52 -9.17
N TYR A 226 -10.38 -9.23 -10.07
CA TYR A 226 -10.82 -10.47 -10.66
C TYR A 226 -9.93 -11.61 -10.16
N PHE A 227 -10.55 -12.66 -9.64
CA PHE A 227 -9.81 -13.85 -9.24
C PHE A 227 -10.57 -15.14 -9.54
N GLN A 228 -9.80 -16.18 -9.82
CA GLN A 228 -10.31 -17.53 -10.05
C GLN A 228 -9.28 -18.52 -9.51
N PRO A 229 -9.64 -19.39 -8.55
CA PRO A 229 -8.74 -20.45 -8.08
C PRO A 229 -8.40 -21.47 -9.20
N TYR A 230 -7.29 -22.19 -9.06
CA TYR A 230 -7.00 -23.35 -9.91
C TYR A 230 -7.91 -24.53 -9.56
N PRO A 231 -8.23 -25.43 -10.51
CA PRO A 231 -8.76 -26.75 -10.17
C PRO A 231 -7.80 -27.53 -9.26
N PRO A 232 -8.30 -28.28 -8.26
CA PRO A 232 -9.72 -28.52 -7.94
C PRO A 232 -10.39 -27.43 -7.06
N PHE A 233 -9.66 -26.42 -6.60
CA PHE A 233 -10.15 -25.37 -5.69
C PHE A 233 -11.21 -24.43 -6.30
N ASN A 234 -11.44 -24.49 -7.61
CA ASN A 234 -12.49 -23.74 -8.29
C ASN A 234 -13.87 -24.42 -8.23
N LEU A 235 -13.96 -25.65 -7.70
CA LEU A 235 -15.20 -26.40 -7.51
C LEU A 235 -15.70 -26.34 -6.06
N PRO A 236 -17.02 -26.38 -5.80
CA PRO A 236 -17.56 -26.54 -4.46
C PRO A 236 -17.12 -27.87 -3.82
N PRO A 237 -16.96 -27.94 -2.48
CA PRO A 237 -17.15 -26.85 -1.51
C PRO A 237 -15.93 -25.91 -1.39
N PHE A 238 -14.76 -26.32 -1.87
CA PHE A 238 -13.51 -25.57 -1.72
C PHE A 238 -13.57 -24.16 -2.32
N SER A 239 -14.24 -24.00 -3.47
CA SER A 239 -14.39 -22.70 -4.11
C SER A 239 -15.15 -21.70 -3.25
N TRP A 240 -16.14 -22.14 -2.48
CA TRP A 240 -16.89 -21.27 -1.58
C TRP A 240 -16.00 -20.79 -0.44
N PHE A 241 -15.20 -21.70 0.14
CA PHE A 241 -14.25 -21.38 1.20
C PHE A 241 -13.17 -20.40 0.75
N ILE A 242 -12.52 -20.65 -0.39
CA ILE A 242 -11.47 -19.77 -0.91
C ILE A 242 -12.03 -18.39 -1.27
N ARG A 243 -13.24 -18.32 -1.84
CA ARG A 243 -13.92 -17.05 -2.12
C ARG A 243 -14.22 -16.29 -0.83
N ASP A 244 -14.81 -16.94 0.16
CA ASP A 244 -15.16 -16.32 1.44
C ASP A 244 -13.91 -15.76 2.15
N ILE A 245 -12.83 -16.54 2.22
CA ILE A 245 -11.59 -16.04 2.82
C ILE A 245 -10.99 -14.90 2.01
N THR A 246 -10.98 -14.99 0.68
CA THR A 246 -10.46 -13.89 -0.17
C THR A 246 -11.25 -12.60 0.09
N ILE A 247 -12.58 -12.68 0.13
CA ILE A 247 -13.44 -11.53 0.39
C ILE A 247 -13.22 -10.96 1.79
N LYS A 248 -13.13 -11.82 2.82
CA LYS A 248 -12.86 -11.42 4.21
C LYS A 248 -11.50 -10.74 4.34
N ASN A 249 -10.45 -11.35 3.80
CA ASN A 249 -9.11 -10.79 3.82
C ASN A 249 -9.05 -9.44 3.10
N THR A 250 -9.68 -9.32 1.93
CA THR A 250 -9.75 -8.04 1.22
C THR A 250 -10.47 -6.97 2.05
N LYS A 251 -11.60 -7.29 2.70
CA LYS A 251 -12.28 -6.33 3.59
C LYS A 251 -11.38 -5.87 4.73
N SER A 252 -10.69 -6.79 5.40
CA SER A 252 -9.74 -6.45 6.48
C SER A 252 -8.57 -5.59 5.99
N VAL A 253 -8.09 -5.82 4.76
CA VAL A 253 -7.07 -4.97 4.12
C VAL A 253 -7.60 -3.56 3.91
N LEU A 254 -8.83 -3.41 3.42
CA LEU A 254 -9.45 -2.10 3.18
C LEU A 254 -9.67 -1.32 4.49
N GLU A 255 -10.15 -1.97 5.54
CA GLU A 255 -10.32 -1.36 6.87
C GLU A 255 -8.98 -0.87 7.44
N ARG A 256 -7.92 -1.67 7.28
CA ARG A 256 -6.58 -1.29 7.73
C ARG A 256 -6.01 -0.13 6.91
N LEU A 257 -6.27 -0.06 5.60
CA LEU A 257 -5.90 1.10 4.77
C LEU A 257 -6.60 2.38 5.23
N GLN A 258 -7.88 2.33 5.60
CA GLN A 258 -8.58 3.47 6.20
C GLN A 258 -7.95 3.88 7.53
N SER A 259 -7.62 2.89 8.35
CA SER A 259 -7.03 3.15 9.65
C SER A 259 -5.61 3.76 9.52
N TRP A 260 -4.82 3.32 8.53
CA TRP A 260 -3.55 3.94 8.16
C TRP A 260 -3.74 5.37 7.67
N SER A 261 -4.71 5.62 6.80
CA SER A 261 -5.07 6.97 6.34
C SER A 261 -5.43 7.88 7.51
N PHE A 262 -6.17 7.37 8.50
CA PHE A 262 -6.48 8.08 9.73
C PHE A 262 -5.23 8.41 10.56
N SER A 263 -4.31 7.45 10.72
CA SER A 263 -3.07 7.68 11.47
C SER A 263 -2.15 8.71 10.80
N ILE A 264 -2.10 8.74 9.47
CA ILE A 264 -1.30 9.74 8.72
C ILE A 264 -1.82 11.16 9.01
N ARG A 265 -3.14 11.38 8.95
CA ARG A 265 -3.74 12.70 9.26
C ARG A 265 -3.81 13.03 10.75
N ASN A 266 -3.46 12.07 11.62
CA ASN A 266 -3.48 12.23 13.07
C ASN A 266 -2.16 11.74 13.71
N PRO A 267 -1.07 12.53 13.61
CA PRO A 267 0.26 12.11 14.06
C PRO A 267 0.37 11.91 15.58
N GLY A 268 -0.65 12.33 16.36
CA GLY A 268 -0.77 12.10 17.80
C GLY A 268 -1.32 10.72 18.17
N VAL A 269 -1.43 9.79 17.21
CA VAL A 269 -2.05 8.47 17.40
C VAL A 269 -1.11 7.37 16.92
N ILE A 270 -1.03 6.29 17.70
CA ILE A 270 -0.31 5.06 17.38
C ILE A 270 -1.32 3.99 16.96
N MET A 271 -0.99 3.27 15.89
CA MET A 271 -1.72 2.08 15.47
C MET A 271 -1.08 0.83 16.08
N SER A 272 -1.87 0.03 16.78
CA SER A 272 -1.47 -1.31 17.19
C SER A 272 -2.38 -2.34 16.51
N THR A 273 -1.91 -3.59 16.44
CA THR A 273 -2.76 -4.71 16.01
C THR A 273 -2.92 -5.63 17.21
N ASN A 274 -4.16 -5.90 17.60
CA ASN A 274 -4.40 -6.79 18.73
C ASN A 274 -4.18 -8.26 18.35
N LYS A 275 -4.22 -9.15 19.35
CA LYS A 275 -4.04 -10.61 19.19
C LYS A 275 -5.02 -11.27 18.21
N HIS A 276 -6.10 -10.59 17.82
CA HIS A 276 -7.10 -11.08 16.86
C HIS A 276 -6.92 -10.48 15.46
N GLY A 277 -5.83 -9.73 15.21
CA GLY A 277 -5.57 -9.10 13.92
C GLY A 277 -6.40 -7.85 13.65
N LYS A 278 -7.17 -7.35 14.64
CA LYS A 278 -7.91 -6.08 14.52
C LYS A 278 -6.98 -4.91 14.82
N THR A 279 -7.11 -3.85 14.02
CA THR A 279 -6.35 -2.63 14.20
C THR A 279 -6.98 -1.77 15.29
N GLU A 280 -6.17 -1.40 16.27
CA GLU A 280 -6.53 -0.53 17.38
C GLU A 280 -5.78 0.79 17.26
N VAL A 281 -6.43 1.85 17.76
CA VAL A 281 -6.02 3.23 17.58
C VAL A 281 -5.92 3.84 18.97
N SER A 282 -4.69 4.17 19.39
CA SER A 282 -4.41 4.69 20.73
C SER A 282 -3.70 6.04 20.65
N PRO A 283 -3.93 6.96 21.61
CA PRO A 283 -3.14 8.19 21.69
C PRO A 283 -1.65 7.88 21.85
N LYS A 284 -0.80 8.69 21.24
CA LYS A 284 0.64 8.69 21.48
C LYS A 284 0.86 9.33 22.86
N GLN A 285 1.27 8.52 23.85
CA GLN A 285 1.65 8.99 25.19
C GLN A 285 2.86 9.93 25.12
#